data_AF-A0A1V4XUJ2-F1
#
_entry.id   AF-A0A1V4XUJ2-F1
#
_cell.length_a   1.000
_cell.length_b   1.000
_cell.length_c   1.000
_cell.angle_alpha   90.00
_cell.angle_beta   90.00
_cell.angle_gamma   90.00
#
_symmetry.space_group_name_H-M   'P 1'
#
loop_
_entity.id
_entity.type
_entity.pdbx_description
1 polymer ?
#
loop_
_entity_poly.entity_id
_entity_poly.type
_entity_poly.pdbx_seq_one_letter_code
_entity_poly.pdbx_strand_id
1 'polypeptide(L)'
;MTITLPDLTGYTNLQLTVSLAAPDGTGTEFGTRFETTHRDSLHIIGSTSITPPTVDCTNAGCMPVTGAIDSFLPSVYGSPLRSQIFGIDLHYVFQDFTYNISNDLKSITFAFASTDYDEVLGIDSVKITGDPIVKTVIIDVKPGSYPNSINLGSNGVVPVAVLTNENFDASTIHPDSVFFADAQPIRWAVEDVDGDGDMDMLFHFNTQELILNSKSIDATLTGQTADGKDFEGKDSVHIVPKGKGKK
;
A
#
# COMPACT_ATOMS: atom_id res chain seq x y z
N MET A 1 14.55 21.42 3.85
CA MET A 1 14.00 20.52 4.88
C MET A 1 14.00 19.10 4.35
N THR A 2 14.56 18.13 5.07
CA THR A 2 14.52 16.71 4.67
C THR A 2 13.67 15.91 5.64
N ILE A 3 12.80 15.07 5.10
CA ILE A 3 11.92 14.17 5.85
C ILE A 3 12.31 12.74 5.49
N THR A 4 12.67 11.93 6.49
CA THR A 4 12.82 10.48 6.33
C THR A 4 11.45 9.84 6.32
N LEU A 5 11.19 8.98 5.34
CA LEU A 5 9.92 8.28 5.21
C LEU A 5 9.91 7.00 6.05
N PRO A 6 8.72 6.56 6.51
CA PRO A 6 8.56 5.22 7.06
C PRO A 6 8.82 4.14 5.99
N ASP A 7 8.85 2.88 6.39
CA ASP A 7 8.88 1.78 5.42
C ASP A 7 7.58 1.76 4.60
N LEU A 8 7.73 1.88 3.28
CA LEU A 8 6.62 1.89 2.33
C LEU A 8 6.48 0.56 1.58
N THR A 9 7.34 -0.44 1.83
CA THR A 9 7.39 -1.69 1.06
C THR A 9 6.10 -2.51 1.10
N GLY A 10 5.26 -2.31 2.12
CA GLY A 10 3.92 -2.90 2.24
C GLY A 10 2.82 -2.19 1.45
N TYR A 11 3.14 -1.20 0.61
CA TYR A 11 2.16 -0.40 -0.12
C TYR A 11 2.45 -0.34 -1.63
N THR A 12 1.38 -0.21 -2.40
CA THR A 12 1.36 0.03 -3.85
C THR A 12 0.53 1.27 -4.18
N ASN A 13 0.50 1.69 -5.45
CA ASN A 13 -0.21 2.88 -5.94
C ASN A 13 0.11 4.15 -5.11
N LEU A 14 1.34 4.25 -4.63
CA LEU A 14 1.75 5.32 -3.73
C LEU A 14 1.74 6.67 -4.44
N GLN A 15 1.10 7.65 -3.80
CA GLN A 15 0.98 9.02 -4.26
C GLN A 15 1.45 9.97 -3.17
N LEU A 16 2.33 10.89 -3.53
CA LEU A 16 2.77 12.03 -2.73
C LEU A 16 2.01 13.27 -3.17
N THR A 17 1.24 13.87 -2.28
CA THR A 17 0.59 15.17 -2.48
C THR A 17 1.28 16.24 -1.64
N VAL A 18 1.63 17.36 -2.27
CA VAL A 18 2.21 18.54 -1.60
C VAL A 18 1.29 19.73 -1.84
N SER A 19 0.83 20.34 -0.75
CA SER A 19 0.04 21.57 -0.76
C SER A 19 0.92 22.73 -0.31
N LEU A 20 0.87 23.85 -1.05
CA LEU A 20 1.62 25.07 -0.73
C LEU A 20 0.69 26.11 -0.10
N ALA A 21 1.22 26.85 0.87
CA ALA A 21 0.60 28.03 1.46
C ALA A 21 1.38 29.29 1.08
N ALA A 22 0.65 30.38 0.84
CA ALA A 22 1.18 31.73 0.88
C ALA A 22 0.45 32.52 1.98
N PRO A 23 1.08 33.51 2.62
CA PRO A 23 0.44 34.34 3.62
C PRO A 23 -0.77 35.06 3.02
N ASP A 24 -1.82 35.15 3.81
CA ASP A 24 -2.90 36.08 3.63
C ASP A 24 -2.37 37.51 3.82
N GLY A 25 -2.23 38.25 2.71
CA GLY A 25 -1.80 39.64 2.76
C GLY A 25 -2.79 40.48 3.58
N THR A 26 -2.40 40.85 4.81
CA THR A 26 -3.21 41.71 5.69
C THR A 26 -2.88 43.20 5.56
N GLY A 27 -2.04 43.58 4.60
CA GLY A 27 -1.64 44.96 4.32
C GLY A 27 -2.13 45.51 2.98
N THR A 28 -2.04 46.83 2.78
CA THR A 28 -2.28 47.52 1.50
C THR A 28 -1.20 47.23 0.43
N GLU A 29 -0.26 46.34 0.74
CA GLU A 29 0.70 45.78 -0.21
C GLU A 29 0.13 44.47 -0.73
N PHE A 30 -0.56 44.60 -1.86
CA PHE A 30 -1.34 43.56 -2.50
C PHE A 30 -0.43 42.51 -3.16
N GLY A 31 -0.46 41.28 -2.63
CA GLY A 31 0.00 40.03 -3.27
C GLY A 31 1.52 39.88 -3.38
N THR A 32 2.07 38.75 -2.92
CA THR A 32 3.46 38.38 -3.19
C THR A 32 3.66 38.29 -4.71
N ARG A 33 4.50 39.17 -5.27
CA ARG A 33 4.88 39.11 -6.70
C ARG A 33 5.86 37.97 -6.87
N PHE A 34 5.45 36.93 -7.59
CA PHE A 34 6.33 35.80 -7.94
C PHE A 34 7.21 36.17 -9.14
N GLU A 35 8.53 36.02 -9.00
CA GLU A 35 9.46 36.20 -10.11
C GLU A 35 9.64 34.88 -10.86
N THR A 36 9.09 34.79 -12.08
CA THR A 36 9.06 33.55 -12.88
C THR A 36 10.44 33.05 -13.34
N THR A 37 11.50 33.84 -13.13
CA THR A 37 12.89 33.50 -13.42
C THR A 37 13.56 32.69 -12.30
N HIS A 38 12.99 32.69 -11.09
CA HIS A 38 13.49 31.93 -9.94
C HIS A 38 12.75 30.60 -9.83
N ARG A 39 13.50 29.51 -9.67
CA ARG A 39 12.95 28.15 -9.60
C ARG A 39 13.12 27.62 -8.18
N ASP A 40 12.02 27.53 -7.44
CA ASP A 40 11.95 26.63 -6.31
C ASP A 40 12.02 25.18 -6.80
N SER A 41 12.73 24.31 -6.06
CA SER A 41 12.93 22.92 -6.44
C SER A 41 12.50 21.93 -5.35
N LEU A 42 11.82 20.85 -5.76
CA LEU A 42 11.40 19.76 -4.88
C LEU A 42 12.31 18.55 -5.11
N HIS A 43 13.36 18.41 -4.31
CA HIS A 43 14.22 17.23 -4.42
C HIS A 43 13.61 15.98 -3.78
N ILE A 44 12.91 15.17 -4.58
CA ILE A 44 12.53 13.80 -4.19
C ILE A 44 13.78 12.90 -4.31
N ILE A 45 14.26 12.31 -3.20
CA ILE A 45 15.48 11.50 -3.18
C ILE A 45 15.11 10.03 -2.88
N GLY A 46 15.04 9.23 -3.94
CA GLY A 46 14.87 7.77 -3.87
C GLY A 46 16.05 7.01 -4.47
N SER A 47 16.18 5.74 -4.13
CA SER A 47 17.10 4.83 -4.82
C SER A 47 16.62 4.64 -6.27
N THR A 48 17.45 4.94 -7.26
CA THR A 48 17.11 4.72 -8.67
C THR A 48 18.19 3.85 -9.30
N SER A 49 17.80 2.99 -10.25
CA SER A 49 18.72 2.18 -11.06
C SER A 49 19.10 2.84 -12.40
N ILE A 50 18.62 4.06 -12.65
CA ILE A 50 18.89 4.84 -13.88
C ILE A 50 19.39 6.26 -13.54
N THR A 51 20.38 6.69 -14.32
CA THR A 51 21.05 8.00 -14.25
C THR A 51 21.03 8.67 -15.63
N PRO A 52 20.45 9.88 -15.80
CA PRO A 52 19.74 10.69 -14.81
C PRO A 52 18.25 10.28 -14.66
N PRO A 53 17.65 10.60 -13.52
CA PRO A 53 16.22 10.40 -13.27
C PRO A 53 15.33 11.29 -14.15
N THR A 54 14.30 10.74 -14.82
CA THR A 54 13.34 11.51 -15.64
C THR A 54 11.89 11.14 -15.36
N VAL A 55 11.02 12.14 -15.19
CA VAL A 55 9.56 11.97 -15.09
C VAL A 55 8.94 12.30 -16.44
N ASP A 56 8.40 11.29 -17.13
CA ASP A 56 7.59 11.48 -18.34
C ASP A 56 6.11 11.46 -17.93
N CYS A 57 5.42 12.57 -18.15
CA CYS A 57 3.98 12.66 -17.91
C CYS A 57 3.27 12.76 -19.26
N THR A 58 2.37 11.82 -19.54
CA THR A 58 1.50 11.82 -20.72
C THR A 58 0.04 11.96 -20.29
N ASN A 59 -0.89 12.08 -21.26
CA ASN A 59 -2.33 12.09 -20.99
C ASN A 59 -2.87 10.82 -20.29
N ALA A 60 -2.04 9.77 -20.19
CA ALA A 60 -2.38 8.51 -19.52
C ALA A 60 -1.88 8.42 -18.06
N GLY A 61 -1.24 9.47 -17.53
CA GLY A 61 -0.64 9.50 -16.19
C GLY A 61 0.86 9.82 -16.20
N CYS A 62 1.41 10.07 -15.01
CA CYS A 62 2.86 10.26 -14.82
C CYS A 62 3.54 8.94 -14.48
N MET A 63 4.67 8.66 -15.12
CA MET A 63 5.52 7.52 -14.72
C MET A 63 6.01 7.70 -13.27
N PRO A 64 6.24 6.60 -12.52
CA PRO A 64 6.75 6.66 -11.15
C PRO A 64 8.04 7.47 -11.07
N VAL A 65 8.08 8.42 -10.14
CA VAL A 65 9.27 9.26 -9.94
C VAL A 65 10.37 8.40 -9.33
N THR A 66 11.47 8.29 -10.05
CA THR A 66 12.75 7.84 -9.53
C THR A 66 13.69 9.02 -9.70
N GLY A 67 14.13 9.67 -8.59
CA GLY A 67 15.21 10.68 -8.50
C GLY A 67 14.81 12.17 -8.44
N ALA A 68 15.80 13.07 -8.52
CA ALA A 68 15.66 14.50 -8.20
C ALA A 68 14.73 15.25 -9.16
N ILE A 69 13.68 15.91 -8.63
CA ILE A 69 12.85 16.86 -9.39
C ILE A 69 13.39 18.27 -9.15
N ASP A 70 14.19 18.77 -10.07
CA ASP A 70 14.89 20.07 -9.89
C ASP A 70 14.01 21.31 -10.19
N SER A 71 12.69 21.15 -10.32
CA SER A 71 11.79 22.29 -10.52
C SER A 71 10.34 21.97 -10.11
N PHE A 72 9.76 22.82 -9.25
CA PHE A 72 8.33 22.80 -8.89
C PHE A 72 7.37 23.06 -10.07
N LEU A 73 7.88 23.56 -11.19
CA LEU A 73 7.07 23.98 -12.33
C LEU A 73 7.12 22.90 -13.44
N PRO A 74 5.99 22.25 -13.80
CA PRO A 74 5.94 21.42 -15.00
C PRO A 74 6.36 22.29 -16.19
N SER A 75 7.43 21.88 -16.88
CA SER A 75 8.04 22.69 -17.94
C SER A 75 7.18 22.79 -19.21
N VAL A 76 6.06 22.06 -19.31
CA VAL A 76 5.37 21.88 -20.60
C VAL A 76 3.84 22.01 -20.55
N TYR A 77 3.16 21.96 -19.39
CA TYR A 77 1.70 22.13 -19.35
C TYR A 77 1.23 22.92 -18.13
N GLY A 78 0.89 24.18 -18.37
CA GLY A 78 0.19 25.06 -17.43
C GLY A 78 1.07 25.52 -16.27
N SER A 79 1.07 26.82 -15.99
CA SER A 79 1.58 27.30 -14.71
C SER A 79 0.80 26.58 -13.59
N PRO A 80 1.46 25.98 -12.58
CA PRO A 80 0.76 25.40 -11.43
C PRO A 80 0.06 26.47 -10.56
N LEU A 81 0.30 27.73 -10.91
CA LEU A 81 -0.41 28.90 -10.44
C LEU A 81 -1.67 29.07 -11.28
N ARG A 82 -2.84 28.86 -10.68
CA ARG A 82 -4.10 29.27 -11.29
C ARG A 82 -4.34 30.73 -10.95
N SER A 83 -4.29 31.61 -11.95
CA SER A 83 -4.68 33.00 -11.75
C SER A 83 -6.19 33.09 -11.52
N GLN A 84 -6.61 33.63 -10.38
CA GLN A 84 -7.99 34.02 -10.14
C GLN A 84 -8.06 35.55 -10.18
N ILE A 85 -8.84 36.08 -11.12
CA ILE A 85 -9.02 37.53 -11.26
C ILE A 85 -10.18 37.94 -10.34
N PHE A 86 -9.89 38.78 -9.35
CA PHE A 86 -10.90 39.46 -8.56
C PHE A 86 -10.75 40.96 -8.78
N GLY A 87 -11.55 41.53 -9.69
CA GLY A 87 -11.45 42.96 -10.04
C GLY A 87 -10.22 43.28 -10.89
N ILE A 88 -9.34 44.18 -10.41
CA ILE A 88 -8.08 44.56 -11.08
C ILE A 88 -6.86 43.77 -10.58
N ASP A 89 -7.04 42.92 -9.58
CA ASP A 89 -5.96 42.18 -8.92
C ASP A 89 -5.87 40.74 -9.43
N LEU A 90 -4.64 40.35 -9.81
CA LEU A 90 -4.27 38.98 -10.17
C LEU A 90 -3.88 38.22 -8.90
N HIS A 91 -4.74 37.32 -8.44
CA HIS A 91 -4.41 36.40 -7.34
C HIS A 91 -3.87 35.09 -7.90
N TYR A 92 -2.81 34.55 -7.31
CA TYR A 92 -2.32 33.22 -7.62
C TYR A 92 -2.83 32.24 -6.56
N VAL A 93 -3.54 31.20 -6.99
CA VAL A 93 -3.92 30.07 -6.14
C VAL A 93 -2.98 28.91 -6.47
N PHE A 94 -2.38 28.32 -5.44
CA PHE A 94 -1.59 27.10 -5.57
C PHE A 94 -2.52 25.91 -5.80
N GLN A 95 -2.20 25.11 -6.81
CA GLN A 95 -2.79 23.79 -6.95
C GLN A 95 -1.94 22.78 -6.17
N ASP A 96 -2.60 21.79 -5.56
CA ASP A 96 -1.90 20.62 -5.01
C ASP A 96 -1.14 19.88 -6.11
N PHE A 97 0.09 19.48 -5.79
CA PHE A 97 0.92 18.67 -6.68
C PHE A 97 0.86 17.22 -6.24
N THR A 98 0.50 16.31 -7.15
CA THR A 98 0.47 14.88 -6.85
C THR A 98 1.45 14.13 -7.74
N TYR A 99 2.32 13.33 -7.13
CA TYR A 99 3.33 12.52 -7.79
C TYR A 99 3.16 11.05 -7.43
N ASN A 100 3.26 10.16 -8.43
CA ASN A 100 3.40 8.72 -8.17
C ASN A 100 4.81 8.45 -7.64
N ILE A 101 4.92 7.81 -6.48
CA ILE A 101 6.21 7.51 -5.84
C ILE A 101 6.42 6.00 -5.72
N SER A 102 7.67 5.57 -5.65
CA SER A 102 8.05 4.17 -5.43
C SER A 102 8.08 3.82 -3.94
N ASN A 103 7.85 2.55 -3.61
CA ASN A 103 7.88 2.04 -2.23
C ASN A 103 9.30 1.89 -1.64
N ASP A 104 10.33 2.06 -2.47
CA ASP A 104 11.72 2.10 -2.04
C ASP A 104 12.20 3.50 -1.65
N LEU A 105 11.36 4.53 -1.84
CA LEU A 105 11.66 5.92 -1.48
C LEU A 105 11.95 6.04 0.03
N LYS A 106 13.13 6.59 0.37
CA LYS A 106 13.59 6.69 1.77
C LYS A 106 13.46 8.08 2.38
N SER A 107 13.51 9.12 1.55
CA SER A 107 13.44 10.50 2.04
C SER A 107 12.93 11.46 0.98
N ILE A 108 12.33 12.56 1.43
CA ILE A 108 11.93 13.67 0.57
C ILE A 108 12.63 14.92 1.10
N THR A 109 13.24 15.70 0.20
CA THR A 109 13.87 16.97 0.55
C THR A 109 13.18 18.12 -0.17
N PHE A 110 12.74 19.11 0.61
CA PHE A 110 12.21 20.36 0.11
C PHE A 110 13.31 21.43 0.17
N ALA A 111 13.60 22.08 -0.96
CA ALA A 111 14.57 23.16 -1.03
C ALA A 111 13.90 24.42 -1.61
N PHE A 112 13.83 25.47 -0.81
CA PHE A 112 13.29 26.77 -1.23
C PHE A 112 14.44 27.74 -1.43
N ALA A 113 14.42 28.50 -2.53
CA ALA A 113 15.42 29.51 -2.82
C ALA A 113 14.72 30.88 -2.84
N SER A 114 14.64 31.53 -1.68
CA SER A 114 14.11 32.90 -1.58
C SER A 114 15.13 33.91 -2.09
N THR A 115 14.69 34.88 -2.91
CA THR A 115 15.50 36.01 -3.35
C THR A 115 14.80 37.34 -3.07
N ASP A 116 15.50 38.23 -2.35
CA ASP A 116 15.37 39.71 -2.21
C ASP A 116 13.99 40.38 -1.99
N TYR A 117 12.88 39.67 -2.03
CA TYR A 117 11.55 40.12 -1.59
C TYR A 117 11.04 39.20 -0.48
N ASP A 118 10.17 39.70 0.41
CA ASP A 118 9.52 38.97 1.50
C ASP A 118 8.56 37.86 0.98
N GLU A 119 9.07 36.98 0.14
CA GLU A 119 8.39 35.83 -0.41
C GLU A 119 8.30 34.76 0.68
N VAL A 120 7.18 34.79 1.40
CA VAL A 120 6.86 33.77 2.39
C VAL A 120 6.07 32.66 1.70
N LEU A 121 6.76 31.76 1.01
CA LEU A 121 6.15 30.50 0.59
C LEU A 121 6.35 29.45 1.68
N GLY A 122 5.25 28.81 2.08
CA GLY A 122 5.24 27.72 3.04
C GLY A 122 4.73 26.43 2.41
N ILE A 123 5.13 25.30 2.99
CA ILE A 123 4.42 24.04 2.80
C ILE A 123 3.23 24.06 3.76
N ASP A 124 2.03 23.91 3.22
CA ASP A 124 0.83 23.74 4.03
C ASP A 124 0.75 22.29 4.55
N SER A 125 0.80 21.33 3.61
CA SER A 125 0.72 19.92 3.95
C SER A 125 1.50 19.03 2.99
N VAL A 126 1.94 17.89 3.52
CA VAL A 126 2.54 16.80 2.75
C VAL A 126 1.80 15.52 3.12
N LYS A 127 1.24 14.84 2.13
CA LYS A 127 0.47 13.62 2.31
C LYS A 127 1.03 12.51 1.43
N ILE A 128 1.21 11.32 2.00
CA ILE A 128 1.44 10.10 1.23
C ILE A 128 0.22 9.20 1.40
N THR A 129 -0.30 8.68 0.28
CA THR A 129 -1.37 7.68 0.26
C THR A 129 -0.94 6.50 -0.59
N GLY A 130 -1.38 5.29 -0.24
CA GLY A 130 -1.18 4.10 -1.05
C GLY A 130 -2.13 3.00 -0.61
N ASP A 131 -2.23 1.96 -1.43
CA ASP A 131 -3.02 0.77 -1.13
C ASP A 131 -2.12 -0.28 -0.46
N PRO A 132 -2.56 -0.95 0.62
CA PRO A 132 -1.77 -2.02 1.22
C PRO A 132 -1.61 -3.18 0.22
N ILE A 133 -0.40 -3.73 0.15
CA ILE A 133 -0.10 -4.92 -0.62
C ILE A 133 -0.55 -6.13 0.19
N VAL A 134 -1.50 -6.88 -0.35
CA VAL A 134 -1.88 -8.20 0.17
C VAL A 134 -1.08 -9.25 -0.60
N LYS A 135 -0.22 -9.97 0.10
CA LYS A 135 0.61 -11.02 -0.50
C LYS A 135 -0.22 -12.28 -0.73
N THR A 136 -0.24 -12.77 -1.96
CA THR A 136 -0.88 -14.07 -2.25
C THR A 136 0.02 -15.21 -1.78
N VAL A 137 -0.54 -16.14 -1.01
CA VAL A 137 0.15 -17.34 -0.53
C VAL A 137 -0.57 -18.60 -1.00
N ILE A 138 0.17 -19.71 -1.05
CA ILE A 138 -0.38 -21.01 -1.36
C ILE A 138 -0.84 -21.63 -0.05
N ILE A 139 -2.08 -22.12 -0.04
CA ILE A 139 -2.62 -22.88 1.10
C ILE A 139 -3.14 -24.23 0.60
N ASP A 140 -3.13 -25.22 1.48
CA ASP A 140 -3.77 -26.52 1.28
C ASP A 140 -4.76 -26.76 2.42
N VAL A 141 -6.05 -26.78 2.09
CA VAL A 141 -7.11 -27.09 3.04
C VAL A 141 -7.22 -28.61 3.15
N LYS A 142 -6.97 -29.13 4.36
CA LYS A 142 -6.94 -30.57 4.65
C LYS A 142 -5.84 -31.31 3.87
N PRO A 143 -4.56 -31.03 4.18
CA PRO A 143 -3.43 -31.64 3.51
C PRO A 143 -3.50 -33.17 3.43
N GLY A 144 -3.08 -33.70 2.28
CA GLY A 144 -3.09 -35.14 2.00
C GLY A 144 -4.47 -35.72 1.61
N SER A 145 -5.49 -34.89 1.39
CA SER A 145 -6.85 -35.35 1.05
C SER A 145 -7.56 -34.44 0.05
N TYR A 146 -7.72 -34.89 -1.21
CA TYR A 146 -8.57 -34.23 -2.20
C TYR A 146 -9.81 -35.09 -2.57
N PRO A 147 -11.02 -34.53 -2.68
CA PRO A 147 -11.38 -33.13 -2.45
C PRO A 147 -11.39 -32.76 -0.96
N ASN A 148 -11.17 -31.49 -0.68
CA ASN A 148 -11.08 -30.89 0.66
C ASN A 148 -12.46 -30.87 1.33
N SER A 149 -12.91 -32.05 1.74
CA SER A 149 -14.28 -32.27 2.17
C SER A 149 -14.49 -31.83 3.61
N ILE A 150 -15.37 -30.84 3.81
CA ILE A 150 -15.70 -30.26 5.12
C ILE A 150 -17.16 -30.56 5.44
N ASN A 151 -17.39 -31.23 6.56
CA ASN A 151 -18.72 -31.45 7.11
C ASN A 151 -19.03 -30.38 8.16
N LEU A 152 -19.75 -29.32 7.76
CA LEU A 152 -20.12 -28.21 8.66
C LEU A 152 -21.00 -28.66 9.84
N GLY A 153 -21.59 -29.86 9.79
CA GLY A 153 -22.35 -30.43 10.90
C GLY A 153 -21.52 -31.28 11.88
N SER A 154 -20.18 -31.34 11.70
CA SER A 154 -19.27 -32.12 12.54
C SER A 154 -18.59 -31.26 13.62
N ASN A 155 -18.37 -31.82 14.80
CA ASN A 155 -17.58 -31.20 15.87
C ASN A 155 -16.07 -31.47 15.69
N GLY A 156 -15.62 -31.50 14.43
CA GLY A 156 -14.23 -31.76 14.08
C GLY A 156 -13.40 -30.49 13.99
N VAL A 157 -12.17 -30.68 13.54
CA VAL A 157 -11.24 -29.59 13.20
C VAL A 157 -10.87 -29.70 11.72
N VAL A 158 -10.64 -28.57 11.08
CA VAL A 158 -10.12 -28.49 9.71
C VAL A 158 -8.66 -28.03 9.78
N PRO A 159 -7.70 -28.90 9.40
CA PRO A 159 -6.32 -28.46 9.22
C PRO A 159 -6.18 -27.67 7.92
N VAL A 160 -5.42 -26.59 7.94
CA VAL A 160 -5.08 -25.78 6.77
C VAL A 160 -3.60 -25.43 6.84
N ALA A 161 -2.84 -25.82 5.82
CA ALA A 161 -1.43 -25.49 5.71
C ALA A 161 -1.26 -24.21 4.89
N VAL A 162 -0.34 -23.35 5.31
CA VAL A 162 0.23 -22.29 4.47
C VAL A 162 1.62 -22.76 4.07
N LEU A 163 1.84 -22.92 2.77
CA LEU A 163 3.07 -23.52 2.26
C LEU A 163 4.17 -22.48 2.12
N THR A 164 5.37 -22.83 2.57
CA THR A 164 6.57 -22.07 2.28
C THR A 164 6.94 -22.26 0.80
N ASN A 165 7.58 -21.25 0.22
CA ASN A 165 8.15 -21.32 -1.12
C ASN A 165 9.19 -20.20 -1.30
N GLU A 166 9.79 -20.13 -2.50
CA GLU A 166 10.79 -19.12 -2.86
C GLU A 166 10.36 -17.66 -2.59
N ASN A 167 9.06 -17.39 -2.60
CA ASN A 167 8.52 -16.04 -2.43
C ASN A 167 7.90 -15.80 -1.07
N PHE A 168 7.64 -16.81 -0.23
CA PHE A 168 6.96 -16.65 1.06
C PHE A 168 7.45 -17.66 2.09
N ASP A 169 7.89 -17.16 3.25
CA ASP A 169 8.28 -17.98 4.40
C ASP A 169 7.12 -18.04 5.39
N ALA A 170 6.45 -19.19 5.48
CA ALA A 170 5.29 -19.37 6.33
C ALA A 170 5.63 -19.21 7.82
N SER A 171 6.87 -19.51 8.24
CA SER A 171 7.29 -19.37 9.63
C SER A 171 7.26 -17.93 10.16
N THR A 172 7.18 -16.94 9.25
CA THR A 172 7.06 -15.52 9.58
C THR A 172 5.64 -15.09 9.91
N ILE A 173 4.63 -15.94 9.75
CA ILE A 173 3.23 -15.63 10.05
C ILE A 173 3.05 -15.34 11.55
N HIS A 174 2.29 -14.28 11.86
CA HIS A 174 1.82 -14.01 13.21
C HIS A 174 0.50 -14.77 13.47
N PRO A 175 0.50 -15.87 14.26
CA PRO A 175 -0.64 -16.80 14.33
C PRO A 175 -1.95 -16.16 14.80
N ASP A 176 -1.88 -15.21 15.72
CA ASP A 176 -3.07 -14.55 16.29
C ASP A 176 -3.79 -13.62 15.29
N SER A 177 -3.14 -13.28 14.17
CA SER A 177 -3.73 -12.49 13.09
C SER A 177 -4.47 -13.35 12.04
N VAL A 178 -4.35 -14.68 12.12
CA VAL A 178 -4.82 -15.58 11.07
C VAL A 178 -6.32 -15.86 11.21
N PHE A 179 -7.03 -15.78 10.09
CA PHE A 179 -8.42 -16.18 9.98
C PHE A 179 -8.62 -17.08 8.76
N PHE A 180 -9.33 -18.19 8.91
CA PHE A 180 -9.75 -19.04 7.80
C PHE A 180 -11.27 -19.12 7.77
N ALA A 181 -11.89 -18.66 6.68
CA ALA A 181 -13.32 -18.46 6.59
C ALA A 181 -13.90 -17.76 7.84
N ASP A 182 -13.26 -16.65 8.23
CA ASP A 182 -13.56 -15.83 9.41
C ASP A 182 -13.43 -16.52 10.78
N ALA A 183 -12.83 -17.71 10.86
CA ALA A 183 -12.53 -18.39 12.12
C ALA A 183 -11.06 -18.26 12.53
N GLN A 184 -10.79 -18.12 13.83
CA GLN A 184 -9.42 -18.12 14.36
C GLN A 184 -8.89 -19.56 14.54
N PRO A 185 -7.58 -19.78 14.41
CA PRO A 185 -6.99 -21.08 14.68
C PRO A 185 -7.04 -21.38 16.19
N ILE A 186 -7.38 -22.63 16.53
CA ILE A 186 -7.34 -23.11 17.92
C ILE A 186 -5.96 -23.63 18.34
N ARG A 187 -5.10 -23.94 17.36
CA ARG A 187 -3.70 -24.32 17.52
C ARG A 187 -2.98 -24.29 16.16
N TRP A 188 -1.65 -24.26 16.21
CA TRP A 188 -0.80 -24.30 15.03
C TRP A 188 0.50 -25.06 15.30
N ALA A 189 1.17 -25.47 14.24
CA ALA A 189 2.47 -26.13 14.27
C ALA A 189 3.31 -25.71 13.06
N VAL A 190 4.63 -25.80 13.21
CA VAL A 190 5.60 -25.63 12.12
C VAL A 190 6.09 -27.03 11.75
N GLU A 191 5.78 -27.49 10.55
CA GLU A 191 6.17 -28.82 10.03
C GLU A 191 6.20 -28.82 8.51
N ASP A 192 6.98 -29.73 7.92
CA ASP A 192 7.01 -29.97 6.47
C ASP A 192 5.75 -30.77 6.09
N VAL A 193 4.74 -30.09 5.53
CA VAL A 193 3.40 -30.67 5.31
C VAL A 193 3.34 -31.40 3.96
N ASP A 194 4.03 -30.89 2.94
CA ASP A 194 3.99 -31.44 1.58
C ASP A 194 5.21 -32.30 1.21
N GLY A 195 6.24 -32.33 2.05
CA GLY A 195 7.41 -33.19 1.92
C GLY A 195 8.50 -32.64 1.00
N ASP A 196 8.51 -31.34 0.72
CA ASP A 196 9.49 -30.71 -0.17
C ASP A 196 10.79 -30.29 0.54
N GLY A 197 10.79 -30.32 1.88
CA GLY A 197 11.94 -30.06 2.74
C GLY A 197 12.06 -28.62 3.23
N ASP A 198 11.13 -27.73 2.89
CA ASP A 198 10.90 -26.49 3.63
C ASP A 198 9.84 -26.68 4.74
N MET A 199 9.74 -25.72 5.66
CA MET A 199 8.86 -25.84 6.82
C MET A 199 7.63 -24.96 6.62
N ASP A 200 6.45 -25.55 6.73
CA ASP A 200 5.17 -24.87 6.55
C ASP A 200 4.56 -24.43 7.88
N MET A 201 3.48 -23.64 7.79
CA MET A 201 2.60 -23.39 8.93
C MET A 201 1.31 -24.17 8.80
N LEU A 202 1.09 -25.11 9.71
CA LEU A 202 -0.16 -25.86 9.81
C LEU A 202 -1.07 -25.28 10.90
N PHE A 203 -2.21 -24.74 10.50
CA PHE A 203 -3.24 -24.25 11.40
C PHE A 203 -4.37 -25.26 11.57
N HIS A 204 -5.03 -25.25 12.72
CA HIS A 204 -6.23 -26.05 12.97
C HIS A 204 -7.38 -25.12 13.35
N PHE A 205 -8.51 -25.24 12.67
CA PHE A 205 -9.71 -24.44 12.91
C PHE A 205 -10.87 -25.31 13.39
N ASN A 206 -11.69 -24.78 14.29
CA ASN A 206 -12.95 -25.44 14.67
C ASN A 206 -13.93 -25.39 13.50
N THR A 207 -14.41 -26.53 13.04
CA THR A 207 -15.35 -26.59 11.90
C THR A 207 -16.63 -25.78 12.15
N GLN A 208 -17.05 -25.65 13.41
CA GLN A 208 -18.27 -24.92 13.80
C GLN A 208 -18.13 -23.40 13.74
N GLU A 209 -16.90 -22.88 13.70
CA GLU A 209 -16.62 -21.45 13.64
C GLU A 209 -16.46 -20.95 12.20
N LEU A 210 -16.27 -21.87 11.24
CA LEU A 210 -16.11 -21.54 9.82
C LEU A 210 -17.38 -20.92 9.24
N ILE A 211 -17.25 -19.73 8.67
CA ILE A 211 -18.30 -19.03 7.94
C ILE A 211 -18.32 -19.53 6.49
N LEU A 212 -18.83 -20.75 6.31
CA LEU A 212 -19.03 -21.40 5.02
C LEU A 212 -20.50 -21.86 4.88
N ASN A 213 -20.95 -22.06 3.64
CA ASN A 213 -22.30 -22.59 3.37
C ASN A 213 -22.25 -23.73 2.35
N SER A 214 -23.38 -24.41 2.13
CA SER A 214 -23.46 -25.57 1.24
C SER A 214 -23.11 -25.31 -0.24
N LYS A 215 -22.96 -24.04 -0.64
CA LYS A 215 -22.56 -23.62 -1.98
C LYS A 215 -21.12 -23.11 -2.04
N SER A 216 -20.41 -23.03 -0.92
CA SER A 216 -18.99 -22.67 -0.91
C SER A 216 -18.19 -23.69 -1.71
N ILE A 217 -17.44 -23.20 -2.69
CA ILE A 217 -16.53 -23.99 -3.54
C ILE A 217 -15.07 -23.69 -3.25
N ASP A 218 -14.82 -22.63 -2.50
CA ASP A 218 -13.53 -22.15 -2.06
C ASP A 218 -13.63 -21.61 -0.61
N ALA A 219 -12.47 -21.50 0.03
CA ALA A 219 -12.31 -20.87 1.33
C ALA A 219 -11.02 -20.05 1.34
N THR A 220 -11.08 -18.92 2.03
CA THR A 220 -9.98 -17.95 2.10
C THR A 220 -9.36 -17.99 3.48
N LEU A 221 -8.03 -17.96 3.52
CA LEU A 221 -7.21 -17.72 4.70
C LEU A 221 -6.58 -16.33 4.58
N THR A 222 -6.72 -15.50 5.59
CA THR A 222 -6.06 -14.20 5.68
C THR A 222 -5.22 -14.12 6.94
N GLY A 223 -4.25 -13.21 6.96
CA GLY A 223 -3.46 -12.94 8.15
C GLY A 223 -2.37 -11.92 7.90
N GLN A 224 -1.49 -11.78 8.89
CA GLN A 224 -0.32 -10.90 8.84
C GLN A 224 0.94 -11.69 9.20
N THR A 225 2.05 -11.32 8.58
CA THR A 225 3.38 -11.71 9.03
C THR A 225 3.79 -10.92 10.27
N ALA A 226 4.84 -11.35 10.97
CA ALA A 226 5.34 -10.71 12.18
C ALA A 226 5.84 -9.26 11.95
N ASP A 227 6.18 -8.91 10.71
CA ASP A 227 6.50 -7.54 10.28
C ASP A 227 5.27 -6.74 9.80
N GLY A 228 4.06 -7.28 9.98
CA GLY A 228 2.79 -6.59 9.75
C GLY A 228 2.33 -6.55 8.29
N LYS A 229 2.88 -7.40 7.41
CA LYS A 229 2.44 -7.47 6.01
C LYS A 229 1.24 -8.41 5.89
N ASP A 230 0.17 -7.91 5.26
CA ASP A 230 -1.03 -8.68 5.01
C ASP A 230 -0.77 -9.78 3.95
N PHE A 231 -1.40 -10.93 4.14
CA PHE A 231 -1.42 -12.00 3.16
C PHE A 231 -2.80 -12.65 3.04
N GLU A 232 -3.04 -13.25 1.88
CA GLU A 232 -4.26 -13.99 1.56
C GLU A 232 -3.92 -15.25 0.78
N GLY A 233 -4.51 -16.37 1.19
CA GLY A 233 -4.46 -17.64 0.48
C GLY A 233 -5.86 -18.17 0.23
N LYS A 234 -6.03 -18.90 -0.86
CA LYS A 234 -7.33 -19.45 -1.25
C LYS A 234 -7.19 -20.84 -1.81
N ASP A 235 -8.06 -21.74 -1.38
CA ASP A 235 -8.11 -23.11 -1.88
C ASP A 235 -9.56 -23.58 -2.00
N SER A 236 -9.77 -24.59 -2.82
CA SER A 236 -11.05 -25.24 -3.07
C SER A 236 -11.55 -25.99 -1.84
N VAL A 237 -12.87 -26.02 -1.63
CA VAL A 237 -13.52 -26.81 -0.58
C VAL A 237 -14.72 -27.55 -1.14
N HIS A 238 -15.02 -28.70 -0.53
CA HIS A 238 -16.20 -29.50 -0.87
C HIS A 238 -17.09 -29.67 0.37
N ILE A 239 -18.16 -28.89 0.45
CA ILE A 239 -19.04 -28.92 1.62
C ILE A 239 -19.97 -30.14 1.53
N VAL A 240 -19.80 -31.06 2.48
CA VAL A 240 -20.62 -32.28 2.53
C VAL A 240 -21.82 -32.10 3.47
N PRO A 241 -23.00 -32.62 3.12
CA PRO A 241 -24.17 -32.59 3.99
C PRO A 241 -23.92 -33.30 5.32
N LYS A 242 -24.61 -32.85 6.37
CA LYS A 242 -24.66 -33.58 7.65
C LYS A 242 -25.16 -35.00 7.39
N GLY A 243 -24.29 -35.99 7.60
CA GLY A 243 -24.64 -37.39 7.42
C GLY A 243 -25.93 -37.72 8.19
N LYS A 244 -26.91 -38.34 7.52
CA LYS A 244 -28.09 -38.88 8.19
C LYS A 244 -27.59 -39.98 9.13
N GLY A 245 -27.53 -39.69 10.43
CA GLY A 245 -27.24 -40.71 11.43
C GLY A 245 -28.18 -41.89 11.19
N LYS A 246 -27.62 -43.09 11.02
CA LYS A 246 -28.44 -44.31 11.02
C LYS A 246 -29.12 -44.35 12.39
N LYS A 247 -30.43 -44.13 12.40
CA LYS A 247 -31.30 -44.44 13.55
C LYS A 247 -31.40 -45.94 13.72
#